data_AF-A0A5K1AYD6-F1
#
_entry.id   AF-A0A5K1AYD6-F1
#
_cell.length_a   1.000
_cell.length_b   1.000
_cell.length_c   1.000
_cell.angle_alpha   90.00
_cell.angle_beta   90.00
_cell.angle_gamma   90.00
#
_symmetry.space_group_name_H-M   'P 1'
#
loop_
_entity.id
_entity.type
_entity.pdbx_description
1 polymer ?
#
loop_
_entity_poly.entity_id
_entity_poly.type
_entity_poly.pdbx_seq_one_letter_code
_entity_poly.pdbx_strand_id
1 'polypeptide(L)' 'VHKQGSALGRSVDLAKFSGYEELIREFDQMFEFQGDLVNPSKGWLVVYTDDEGDMMLVGDDPW' A
#
# COMPACT_ATOMS: atom_id res chain seq x y z
N VAL A 1 1.69 -6.07 -5.87
CA VAL A 1 2.17 -5.30 -4.71
C VAL A 1 3.47 -5.90 -4.20
N HIS A 2 4.49 -5.07 -3.98
CA HIS A 2 5.81 -5.49 -3.50
C HIS A 2 6.18 -4.69 -2.25
N LYS A 3 6.81 -5.35 -1.28
CA LYS A 3 7.44 -4.70 -0.12
C LYS A 3 8.92 -4.49 -0.42
N GLN A 4 9.42 -3.27 -0.25
CA GLN A 4 10.85 -2.99 -0.43
C GLN A 4 11.70 -3.88 0.50
N GLY A 5 12.73 -4.53 -0.06
CA GLY A 5 13.56 -5.49 0.67
C GLY A 5 12.99 -6.91 0.76
N SER A 6 11.80 -7.18 0.19
CA SER A 6 11.23 -8.52 0.05
C SER A 6 11.26 -8.97 -1.40
N ALA A 7 11.67 -10.22 -1.64
CA ALA A 7 11.64 -10.83 -2.97
C ALA A 7 10.23 -11.32 -3.37
N LEU A 8 9.27 -11.31 -2.44
CA LEU A 8 7.92 -11.82 -2.66
C LEU A 8 6.95 -10.68 -2.97
N GLY A 9 6.33 -10.77 -4.14
CA GLY A 9 5.16 -9.97 -4.51
C GLY A 9 3.86 -10.70 -4.17
N ARG A 10 2.81 -9.94 -3.92
CA ARG A 10 1.43 -10.45 -3.78
C ARG A 10 0.48 -9.68 -4.69
N SER A 11 -0.54 -10.36 -5.19
CA SER A 11 -1.62 -9.75 -5.98
C SER A 11 -2.80 -9.42 -5.09
N VAL A 12 -3.42 -8.26 -5.35
CA VAL A 12 -4.55 -7.73 -4.59
C VAL A 12 -5.57 -7.18 -5.58
N ASP A 13 -6.84 -7.41 -5.31
CA ASP A 13 -7.96 -6.85 -6.08
C ASP A 13 -8.42 -5.56 -5.39
N LEU A 14 -8.12 -4.42 -6.00
CA LEU A 14 -8.42 -3.10 -5.44
C LEU A 14 -9.93 -2.84 -5.36
N ALA A 15 -10.75 -3.45 -6.22
CA ALA A 15 -12.20 -3.23 -6.25
C ALA A 15 -12.91 -3.76 -5.00
N LYS A 16 -12.22 -4.52 -4.15
CA LYS A 16 -12.77 -5.05 -2.88
C LYS A 16 -12.77 -4.02 -1.75
N PHE A 17 -12.05 -2.93 -1.89
CA PHE A 17 -11.91 -1.93 -0.83
C PHE A 17 -12.77 -0.70 -1.11
N SER A 18 -13.20 -0.08 -0.03
CA SER A 18 -14.01 1.14 -0.04
C SER A 18 -13.20 2.43 0.08
N GLY A 19 -11.88 2.31 0.27
CA GLY A 19 -10.98 3.44 0.47
C GLY A 19 -9.56 3.01 0.80
N TYR A 20 -8.64 3.99 0.80
CA TYR A 20 -7.22 3.76 1.10
C TYR A 20 -6.96 3.23 2.50
N GLU A 21 -7.76 3.62 3.49
CA GLU A 21 -7.58 3.15 4.87
C GLU A 21 -7.73 1.62 4.96
N GLU A 22 -8.73 1.06 4.26
CA GLU A 22 -8.96 -0.38 4.21
C GLU A 22 -7.85 -1.10 3.46
N LEU A 23 -7.41 -0.53 2.33
CA LEU A 23 -6.28 -1.04 1.55
C LEU A 23 -4.98 -1.09 2.37
N ILE A 24 -4.64 0.00 3.07
CA ILE A 24 -3.42 0.11 3.87
C ILE A 24 -3.44 -0.88 5.04
N ARG A 25 -4.60 -1.05 5.70
CA ARG A 25 -4.76 -2.06 6.76
C ARG A 25 -4.55 -3.47 6.24
N GLU A 26 -5.08 -3.80 5.05
CA GLU A 26 -4.85 -5.09 4.42
C GLU A 26 -3.37 -5.30 4.09
N PHE A 27 -2.67 -4.27 3.58
CA PHE A 27 -1.23 -4.35 3.32
C PHE A 27 -0.40 -4.56 4.58
N ASP A 28 -0.77 -3.92 5.69
CA ASP A 28 -0.09 -4.10 6.98
C ASP A 28 -0.13 -5.58 7.40
N GLN A 29 -1.29 -6.23 7.25
CA GLN A 29 -1.48 -7.64 7.56
C GLN A 29 -0.80 -8.56 6.54
N MET A 30 -1.02 -8.34 5.24
CA MET A 30 -0.47 -9.15 4.14
C MET A 30 1.06 -9.22 4.13
N PHE A 31 1.71 -8.13 4.54
CA PHE A 31 3.16 -7.99 4.54
C PHE A 31 3.78 -7.97 5.94
N GLU A 32 2.98 -8.34 6.94
CA GLU A 32 3.39 -8.57 8.33
C GLU A 32 4.14 -7.36 8.94
N PHE A 33 3.60 -6.15 8.74
CA PHE A 33 4.12 -4.93 9.33
C PHE A 33 3.77 -4.79 10.83
N GLN A 34 2.85 -5.61 11.35
CA GLN A 34 2.48 -5.62 12.77
C GLN A 34 2.02 -4.24 13.28
N GLY A 35 1.33 -3.47 12.45
CA GLY A 35 0.86 -2.13 12.73
C GLY A 35 1.84 -1.01 12.34
N ASP A 36 3.05 -1.33 11.89
CA ASP A 36 4.02 -0.30 11.54
C ASP A 36 3.66 0.44 10.23
N LEU A 37 2.91 -0.16 9.30
CA LEU A 37 2.52 0.51 8.06
C LEU A 37 1.42 1.54 8.30
N VAL A 38 0.48 1.23 9.20
CA VAL A 38 -0.60 2.14 9.59
C VAL A 38 -0.17 3.19 10.62
N ASN A 39 1.02 3.05 11.22
CA ASN A 39 1.52 3.97 12.23
C ASN A 39 2.24 5.17 11.58
N PRO A 40 1.69 6.40 11.69
CA PRO A 40 2.28 7.58 11.06
C PRO A 40 3.70 7.90 11.56
N SER A 41 4.05 7.45 12.77
CA SER A 41 5.37 7.69 13.38
C SER A 41 6.48 6.83 12.78
N LYS A 42 6.15 5.81 11.98
CA LYS A 42 7.11 4.85 11.43
C LYS A 42 7.63 5.23 10.05
N GLY A 43 7.00 6.19 9.37
CA GLY A 43 7.49 6.78 8.12
C GLY A 43 7.40 5.87 6.89
N TRP A 44 6.62 4.79 6.95
CA TRP A 44 6.35 3.96 5.77
C TRP A 44 5.42 4.69 4.80
N LEU A 45 5.69 4.51 3.51
CA LEU A 45 4.89 5.08 2.42
C LEU A 45 4.42 3.96 1.51
N VAL A 46 3.18 4.08 1.02
CA VAL A 46 2.64 3.21 -0.02
C VAL A 46 2.61 4.01 -1.31
N VAL A 47 3.26 3.48 -2.35
CA VAL A 47 3.35 4.10 -3.66
C VAL A 47 2.82 3.17 -4.74
N TYR A 48 2.33 3.76 -5.83
CA TYR A 48 1.90 3.04 -7.02
C TYR A 48 2.54 3.65 -8.27
N THR A 49 2.53 2.92 -9.37
CA THR A 49 2.91 3.43 -10.68
C THR A 49 1.64 3.63 -11.49
N ASP A 50 1.45 4.82 -12.03
CA ASP A 50 0.30 5.14 -12.88
C ASP A 50 0.50 4.63 -14.33
N ASP A 51 -0.39 5.03 -15.23
CA ASP A 51 -0.35 4.67 -16.65
C ASP A 51 0.70 5.46 -17.45
N GLU A 52 1.20 6.57 -16.90
CA GLU A 52 2.32 7.33 -17.46
C GLU A 52 3.69 6.76 -17.04
N GLY A 53 3.70 5.89 -16.03
CA GLY A 53 4.89 5.24 -15.50
C GLY A 53 5.52 5.98 -14.33
N ASP A 54 4.85 7.01 -13.81
CA ASP A 54 5.33 7.82 -12.69
C ASP A 54 4.97 7.19 -11.35
N MET A 55 5.85 7.38 -10.36
CA MET A 55 5.60 6.91 -9.00
C MET A 55 4.78 7.93 -8.23
N MET A 56 3.59 7.51 -7.80
CA MET A 56 2.61 8.33 -7.10
C MET A 56 2.40 7.81 -5.67
N LEU A 57 2.08 8.71 -4.75
CA LEU A 57 1.73 8.34 -3.37
C LEU A 57 0.27 7.89 -3.31
N VAL A 58 0.03 6.77 -2.61
CA VAL A 58 -1.34 6.30 -2.37
C VAL A 58 -2.05 7.24 -1.39
N GLY A 59 -3.19 7.79 -1.82
CA GLY A 59 -4.01 8.71 -1.02
C GLY A 59 -3.98 10.18 -1.47
N ASP A 60 -3.18 10.53 -2.49
CA ASP A 60 -3.17 11.87 -3.07
C ASP A 60 -4.39 12.13 -3.96
N ASP A 61 -4.87 11.09 -4.64
CA ASP A 61 -6.10 11.12 -5.43
C ASP A 61 -7.30 10.63 -4.62
N PRO A 62 -8.55 10.97 -5.00
CA PRO A 62 -9.72 10.27 -4.50
C PRO A 62 -9.64 8.77 -4.79
N TRP A 63 -10.17 7.96 -3.86
CA TRP A 63 -10.31 6.52 -4.07
C TRP A 63 -11.09 6.18 -5.34
#